data_AF-A0A8J7RJL8-F1
#
_entry.id   AF-A0A8J7RJL8-F1
#
_cell.length_a   1.000
_cell.length_b   1.000
_cell.length_c   1.000
_cell.angle_alpha   90.00
_cell.angle_beta   90.00
_cell.angle_gamma   90.00
#
_symmetry.space_group_name_H-M   'P 1'
#
loop_
_entity.id
_entity.type
_entity.pdbx_description
1 polymer ?
#
loop_
_entity_poly.entity_id
_entity_poly.type
_entity_poly.pdbx_seq_one_letter_code
_entity_poly.pdbx_strand_id
1 'polypeptide(L)'
;MSLCPCVSGRELDACCGPDIDGLAKAPTPEALMRARYTAHCLQKYQYLTDTTHPQFREDASADDIKEWSSLLTWEGLDVLET
;
A
#
# COMPACT_ATOMS: atom_id res chain seq x y z
N MET A 1 -11.59 13.50 6.56
CA MET A 1 -11.38 12.24 7.31
C MET A 1 -11.95 11.11 6.48
N SER A 2 -11.09 10.43 5.73
CA SER A 2 -11.44 9.25 4.94
C SER A 2 -10.97 8.00 5.69
N LEU A 3 -11.82 6.97 5.71
CA LEU A 3 -11.45 5.66 6.24
C LEU A 3 -10.32 5.06 5.41
N CYS A 4 -9.47 4.28 6.07
CA CYS A 4 -8.39 3.58 5.41
C CYS A 4 -8.96 2.48 4.48
N PRO A 5 -8.58 2.45 3.19
CA PRO A 5 -9.00 1.42 2.24
C PRO A 5 -8.66 -0.01 2.66
N CYS A 6 -7.71 -0.22 3.58
CA CYS A 6 -7.30 -1.55 4.05
C CYS A 6 -8.36 -2.30 4.89
N VAL A 7 -9.60 -1.82 4.95
CA VAL A 7 -10.74 -2.43 5.67
C VAL A 7 -10.52 -2.59 7.18
N SER A 8 -9.55 -1.88 7.76
CA SER A 8 -9.28 -1.91 9.20
C SER A 8 -10.31 -1.15 10.05
N GLY A 9 -11.19 -0.38 9.41
CA GLY A 9 -12.16 0.50 10.07
C GLY A 9 -11.54 1.75 10.73
N ARG A 10 -10.22 1.96 10.60
CA ARG A 10 -9.52 3.14 11.12
C ARG A 10 -9.43 4.25 10.07
N GLU A 11 -9.24 5.48 10.53
CA GLU A 11 -8.93 6.61 9.65
C GLU A 11 -7.57 6.42 8.99
N LEU A 12 -7.41 6.92 7.75
CA LEU A 12 -6.18 6.79 6.98
C LEU A 12 -4.95 7.29 7.77
N ASP A 13 -5.06 8.48 8.35
CA ASP A 13 -3.98 9.17 9.08
C ASP A 13 -3.57 8.43 10.37
N ALA A 14 -4.46 7.61 10.93
CA ALA A 14 -4.22 6.79 12.11
C ALA A 14 -3.96 5.30 11.76
N CYS A 15 -3.87 4.97 10.47
CA CYS A 15 -3.67 3.60 10.00
C CYS A 15 -2.46 3.51 9.05
N CYS A 16 -2.69 3.53 7.74
CA CYS A 16 -1.63 3.33 6.76
C CYS A 16 -0.99 4.64 6.27
N GLY A 17 -1.60 5.80 6.54
CA GLY A 17 -1.11 7.11 6.14
C GLY A 17 0.34 7.36 6.58
N PRO A 18 0.68 7.19 7.89
CA PRO A 18 2.05 7.40 8.36
C PRO A 18 3.09 6.51 7.69
N ASP A 19 2.73 5.26 7.36
CA ASP A 19 3.63 4.35 6.65
C ASP A 19 3.85 4.81 5.20
N ILE A 20 2.77 5.16 4.50
CA ILE A 20 2.79 5.59 3.08
C ILE A 20 3.53 6.91 2.91
N ASP A 21 3.36 7.84 3.85
CA ASP A 21 4.03 9.14 3.85
C ASP A 21 5.48 9.06 4.38
N GLY A 22 5.95 7.86 4.76
CA GLY A 22 7.31 7.62 5.24
C GLY A 22 7.60 8.19 6.64
N LEU A 23 6.55 8.56 7.40
CA LEU A 23 6.64 9.05 8.77
C LEU A 23 6.87 7.91 9.77
N ALA A 24 6.42 6.70 9.44
CA ALA A 24 6.61 5.48 10.21
C ALA A 24 7.02 4.32 9.29
N LYS A 25 7.58 3.26 9.89
CA LYS A 25 7.80 1.98 9.20
C LYS A 25 6.76 0.99 9.69
N ALA A 26 6.20 0.22 8.77
CA ALA A 26 5.30 -0.86 9.10
C ALA A 26 5.98 -1.86 10.06
N PRO A 27 5.40 -2.12 11.25
CA PRO A 27 6.04 -2.95 12.27
C PRO A 27 5.91 -4.46 11.99
N THR A 28 4.98 -4.86 11.14
CA THR A 28 4.69 -6.26 10.82
C THR A 28 4.51 -6.46 9.30
N PRO A 29 4.68 -7.70 8.79
CA PRO A 29 4.38 -8.01 7.39
C PRO A 29 2.93 -7.69 7.01
N GLU A 30 1.98 -7.97 7.91
CA GLU A 30 0.56 -7.63 7.71
C GLU A 30 0.35 -6.12 7.56
N ALA A 31 0.97 -5.32 8.44
CA ALA A 31 0.87 -3.87 8.37
C ALA A 31 1.44 -3.33 7.05
N LEU A 32 2.58 -3.90 6.61
CA LEU A 32 3.18 -3.55 5.33
C LEU A 32 2.25 -3.89 4.16
N MET A 33 1.63 -5.08 4.17
CA MET A 33 0.68 -5.52 3.15
C MET A 33 -0.53 -4.58 3.08
N ARG A 34 -1.12 -4.23 4.22
CA ARG A 34 -2.25 -3.27 4.32
C ARG A 34 -1.89 -1.88 3.80
N ALA A 35 -0.70 -1.39 4.14
CA ALA A 35 -0.20 -0.12 3.65
C ALA A 35 0.03 -0.14 2.13
N ARG A 36 0.59 -1.24 1.59
CA ARG A 36 0.75 -1.43 0.14
C ARG A 36 -0.60 -1.45 -0.59
N TYR A 37 -1.58 -2.19 -0.08
CA TYR A 37 -2.93 -2.16 -0.64
C TYR A 37 -3.50 -0.74 -0.68
N THR A 38 -3.40 -0.02 0.43
CA THR A 38 -3.87 1.37 0.52
C THR A 38 -3.12 2.29 -0.46
N ALA A 39 -1.82 2.09 -0.65
CA ALA A 39 -1.04 2.84 -1.62
C ALA A 39 -1.51 2.61 -3.06
N HIS A 40 -1.99 1.41 -3.41
CA HIS A 40 -2.63 1.19 -4.71
C HIS A 40 -3.92 2.01 -4.85
N CYS A 41 -4.82 1.95 -3.86
CA CYS A 41 -6.07 2.72 -3.87
C CYS A 41 -5.84 4.24 -3.96
N LEU A 42 -4.77 4.74 -3.33
CA LEU A 42 -4.41 6.17 -3.30
C LEU A 42 -3.43 6.57 -4.42
N GLN A 43 -3.08 5.66 -5.32
CA GLN A 43 -2.15 5.89 -6.43
C GLN A 43 -0.75 6.37 -5.98
N LYS A 44 -0.30 5.91 -4.81
CA LYS A 44 1.01 6.23 -4.20
C LYS A 44 2.06 5.21 -4.64
N TYR A 45 2.29 5.11 -5.94
CA TYR A 45 3.10 4.03 -6.53
C TYR A 45 4.58 4.03 -6.12
N GLN A 46 5.14 5.21 -5.82
CA GLN A 46 6.52 5.32 -5.32
C GLN A 46 6.73 4.49 -4.04
N TYR A 47 5.77 4.55 -3.11
CA TYR A 47 5.82 3.78 -1.86
C TYR A 47 5.89 2.26 -2.12
N LEU A 48 5.20 1.78 -3.16
CA LEU A 48 5.20 0.37 -3.53
C LEU A 48 6.56 -0.07 -4.06
N THR A 49 7.20 0.75 -4.89
CA THR A 49 8.57 0.51 -5.37
C THR A 49 9.56 0.52 -4.20
N ASP A 50 9.48 1.51 -3.31
CA ASP A 50 10.40 1.66 -2.17
C ASP A 50 10.28 0.51 -1.16
N THR A 51 9.08 -0.02 -0.96
CA THR A 51 8.83 -1.15 -0.07
C THR A 51 8.99 -2.52 -0.74
N THR A 52 9.23 -2.56 -2.06
CA THR A 52 9.55 -3.81 -2.75
C THR A 52 11.00 -4.20 -2.48
N HIS A 53 11.25 -5.49 -2.30
CA HIS A 53 12.59 -6.02 -2.05
C HIS A 53 13.55 -5.62 -3.20
N PRO A 54 14.80 -5.19 -2.91
CA PRO A 54 15.70 -4.62 -3.91
C PRO A 54 15.89 -5.47 -5.17
N GLN A 55 15.93 -6.80 -5.02
CA GLN A 55 16.08 -7.75 -6.13
C GLN A 55 14.96 -7.68 -7.17
N PHE A 56 13.75 -7.26 -6.79
CA PHE A 56 12.58 -7.21 -7.68
C PHE A 56 12.15 -5.77 -7.98
N ARG A 57 12.93 -4.78 -7.54
CA ARG A 57 12.55 -3.37 -7.64
C ARG A 57 12.64 -2.85 -9.08
N GLU A 58 13.53 -3.41 -9.89
CA GLU A 58 13.65 -3.07 -11.31
C GLU A 58 12.39 -3.47 -12.09
N ASP A 59 11.76 -4.60 -11.77
CA ASP A 59 10.50 -5.06 -12.37
C ASP A 59 9.24 -4.43 -11.73
N ALA A 60 9.43 -3.64 -10.67
CA ALA A 60 8.37 -3.02 -9.88
C ALA A 60 8.55 -1.50 -9.83
N SER A 61 8.89 -0.90 -10.97
CA SER A 61 8.99 0.56 -11.10
C SER A 61 7.63 1.21 -10.86
N ALA A 62 7.63 2.47 -10.44
CA ALA A 62 6.38 3.18 -10.16
C ALA A 62 5.49 3.31 -11.42
N ASP A 63 6.10 3.42 -12.60
CA ASP A 63 5.39 3.49 -13.89
C ASP A 63 4.78 2.14 -14.28
N ASP A 64 5.53 1.04 -14.13
CA ASP A 64 5.00 -0.30 -14.39
C ASP A 64 3.82 -0.59 -13.45
N ILE A 65 3.99 -0.26 -12.16
CA ILE A 65 2.95 -0.43 -11.15
C ILE A 65 1.71 0.40 -11.50
N LYS A 66 1.91 1.65 -11.88
CA LYS A 66 0.83 2.56 -12.27
C LYS A 66 0.07 2.02 -13.48
N GLU A 67 0.77 1.54 -14.50
CA GLU A 67 0.15 1.04 -15.74
C GLU A 67 -0.89 -0.04 -15.42
N TRP A 68 -0.49 -1.12 -14.73
CA TRP A 68 -1.44 -2.19 -14.42
C TRP A 68 -2.43 -1.81 -13.32
N SER A 69 -2.00 -1.08 -12.28
CA SER A 69 -2.84 -0.76 -11.12
C SER A 69 -3.95 0.23 -11.46
N SER A 70 -3.73 1.11 -12.45
CA SER A 70 -4.75 2.07 -12.92
C SER A 70 -5.86 1.44 -13.76
N LEU A 71 -5.63 0.22 -14.29
CA LEU A 71 -6.62 -0.55 -15.04
C LEU A 71 -7.55 -1.37 -14.13
N LEU A 72 -7.28 -1.39 -12.82
CA LEU A 72 -8.00 -2.18 -11.83
C LEU A 72 -8.76 -1.28 -10.86
N THR A 73 -9.94 -1.74 -10.45
CA THR A 73 -10.69 -1.16 -9.34
C THR A 73 -10.40 -1.96 -8.08
N TRP A 74 -9.95 -1.29 -7.03
CA TRP A 74 -9.61 -1.89 -5.74
C TRP A 74 -10.84 -1.88 -4.83
N GLU A 75 -11.52 -3.03 -4.72
CA GLU A 75 -12.82 -3.13 -4.03
C GLU A 75 -12.70 -3.43 -2.52
N GLY A 76 -11.71 -4.22 -2.12
CA GLY A 76 -11.46 -4.51 -0.72
C GLY A 76 -10.21 -5.37 -0.50
N LEU A 77 -9.83 -5.53 0.77
CA LEU A 77 -8.74 -6.38 1.22
C LEU A 77 -9.24 -7.31 2.34
N ASP A 78 -8.98 -8.61 2.20
CA ASP A 78 -9.18 -9.60 3.25
C ASP A 78 -7.86 -10.36 3.51
N VAL A 79 -7.46 -10.46 4.78
CA VAL A 79 -6.19 -11.09 5.20
C VAL A 79 -6.53 -12.39 5.92
N LEU A 80 -6.16 -13.51 5.32
CA LEU A 80 -6.53 -14.84 5.82
C LEU A 80 -5.57 -15.37 6.90
N GLU A 81 -4.27 -15.07 6.79
CA GLU A 81 -3.20 -15.51 7.70
C GLU A 81 -2.02 -14.54 7.66
N THR A 82 -1.19 -14.53 8.72
CA THR A 82 -0.03 -13.65 8.90
C THR A 82 1.20 -14.36 9.45
#